data_AF-Q8GBV4-F1
#
_entry.id   AF-Q8GBV4-F1
#
_cell.length_a   1.000
_cell.length_b   1.000
_cell.length_c   1.000
_cell.angle_alpha   90.00
_cell.angle_beta   90.00
_cell.angle_gamma   90.00
#
_symmetry.space_group_name_H-M   'P 1'
#
loop_
_entity.id
_entity.type
_entity.pdbx_description
1 polymer ?
#
loop_
_entity_poly.entity_id
_entity_poly.type
_entity_poly.pdbx_seq_one_letter_code
_entity_poly.pdbx_strand_id
1 'polypeptide(L)'
;TLGVPWVAFGCRVLATFPGYLPLAWRRSAEALITRYAEQAADELRERSLLNIGPLPNLKERLYAAGFDDGEIEKVRRVLYAFNYGNPKYLLLITALSESMQMRPVGGAEVSSELRASIPKGHPKGMDPLLPLVDATKASTEVQGLLKRVADLHYHHGPASDYRVLA
;
A
#
# COMPACT_ATOMS: atom_id res chain seq x y z
N THR A 1 3.17 11.40 6.71
CA THR A 1 4.54 10.83 6.61
C THR A 1 4.71 10.03 5.35
N LEU A 2 4.02 8.91 5.16
CA LEU A 2 4.21 8.08 3.96
C LEU A 2 3.60 8.66 2.66
N GLY A 3 2.72 9.67 2.78
CA GLY A 3 2.06 10.31 1.65
C GLY A 3 0.98 9.43 1.00
N VAL A 4 0.25 8.66 1.82
CA VAL A 4 -0.69 7.63 1.36
C VAL A 4 -2.12 7.92 1.85
N PRO A 5 -3.15 7.56 1.08
CA PRO A 5 -4.55 7.85 1.39
C PRO A 5 -5.29 6.70 2.09
N TRP A 6 -4.56 5.80 2.75
CA TRP A 6 -5.14 4.77 3.62
C TRP A 6 -4.13 4.39 4.70
N VAL A 7 -4.62 3.82 5.81
CA VAL A 7 -3.77 3.09 6.77
C VAL A 7 -3.77 1.62 6.37
N ALA A 8 -2.61 1.00 6.15
CA ALA A 8 -2.53 -0.39 5.67
C ALA A 8 -3.26 -1.38 6.57
N PHE A 9 -3.75 -2.49 5.96
CA PHE A 9 -4.45 -3.53 6.71
C PHE A 9 -3.61 -4.10 7.85
N GLY A 10 -2.33 -4.41 7.59
CA GLY A 10 -1.38 -4.85 8.62
C GLY A 10 -1.30 -3.85 9.78
N CYS A 11 -1.21 -2.54 9.51
CA CYS A 11 -1.23 -1.52 10.57
C CYS A 11 -2.55 -1.52 11.36
N ARG A 12 -3.70 -1.68 10.71
CA ARG A 12 -5.00 -1.76 11.42
C ARG A 12 -5.08 -2.99 12.33
N VAL A 13 -4.49 -4.12 11.91
CA VAL A 13 -4.38 -5.32 12.76
C VAL A 13 -3.39 -5.08 13.91
N LEU A 14 -2.22 -4.51 13.65
CA LEU A 14 -1.23 -4.18 14.68
C LEU A 14 -1.76 -3.17 15.72
N ALA A 15 -2.73 -2.33 15.35
CA ALA A 15 -3.37 -1.39 16.25
C ALA A 15 -4.22 -2.06 17.36
N THR A 16 -4.54 -3.36 17.24
CA THR A 16 -5.25 -4.10 18.28
C THR A 16 -4.35 -4.50 19.46
N PHE A 17 -3.02 -4.46 19.28
CA PHE A 17 -2.06 -4.74 20.33
C PHE A 17 -1.81 -3.47 21.17
N PRO A 18 -2.11 -3.48 22.49
CA PRO A 18 -2.05 -2.28 23.33
C PRO A 18 -0.71 -1.57 23.26
N GLY A 19 -0.73 -0.29 22.87
CA GLY A 19 0.45 0.58 22.82
C GLY A 19 1.50 0.26 21.74
N TYR A 20 1.39 -0.87 21.04
CA TYR A 20 2.40 -1.31 20.08
C TYR A 20 2.54 -0.35 18.90
N LEU A 21 1.49 -0.18 18.09
CA LEU A 21 1.56 0.63 16.88
C LEU A 21 1.95 2.09 17.14
N PRO A 22 1.40 2.79 18.16
CA PRO A 22 1.82 4.16 18.47
C PRO A 22 3.33 4.28 18.78
N LEU A 23 3.90 3.34 19.53
CA LEU A 23 5.33 3.33 19.86
C LEU A 23 6.19 2.95 18.64
N ALA A 24 5.81 1.87 17.95
CA ALA A 24 6.50 1.36 16.77
C ALA A 24 6.58 2.43 15.66
N TRP A 25 5.46 3.10 15.39
CA TRP A 25 5.40 4.19 14.42
C TRP A 25 6.27 5.38 14.84
N ARG A 26 6.19 5.81 16.10
CA ARG A 26 7.00 6.94 16.62
C ARG A 26 8.49 6.71 16.38
N ARG A 27 8.98 5.48 16.58
CA ARG A 27 10.39 5.12 16.40
C ARG A 27 10.81 4.94 14.94
N SER A 28 9.87 4.76 14.02
CA SER A 28 10.16 4.48 12.60
C SER A 28 9.89 5.68 11.68
N ALA A 29 9.05 6.63 12.11
CA ALA A 29 8.53 7.69 11.27
C ALA A 29 9.62 8.61 10.66
N GLU A 30 10.69 8.89 11.41
CA GLU A 30 11.79 9.73 10.93
C GLU A 30 12.65 9.02 9.88
N ALA A 31 12.89 7.72 10.03
CA ALA A 31 13.59 6.92 9.02
C ALA A 31 12.76 6.82 7.73
N LEU A 32 11.45 6.63 7.84
CA LEU A 32 10.54 6.41 6.72
C LEU A 32 10.16 7.66 5.93
N ILE A 33 10.56 8.85 6.38
CA ILE A 33 10.38 10.10 5.62
C ILE A 33 11.64 10.53 4.88
N THR A 34 12.74 9.78 4.98
CA THR A 34 13.99 10.11 4.30
C THR A 34 13.89 9.88 2.80
N ARG A 35 14.73 10.58 2.03
CA ARG A 35 14.93 10.32 0.60
C ARG A 35 15.42 8.89 0.36
N TYR A 36 16.24 8.36 1.27
CA TYR A 36 16.64 6.95 1.27
C TYR A 36 15.44 6.01 1.24
N ALA A 37 14.49 6.19 2.16
CA ALA A 37 13.29 5.36 2.22
C ALA A 37 12.39 5.52 0.98
N GLU A 38 12.32 6.74 0.41
CA GLU A 38 11.60 6.97 -0.85
C GLU A 38 12.22 6.18 -2.01
N GLN A 39 13.54 6.27 -2.19
CA GLN A 39 14.25 5.54 -3.25
C GLN A 39 14.18 4.03 -3.07
N ALA A 40 14.26 3.53 -1.83
CA ALA A 40 14.08 2.11 -1.55
C ALA A 40 12.66 1.64 -1.91
N ALA A 41 11.64 2.46 -1.70
CA ALA A 41 10.27 2.14 -2.11
C ALA A 41 10.11 2.17 -3.64
N ASP A 42 10.80 3.09 -4.32
CA ASP A 42 10.83 3.16 -5.78
C ASP A 42 11.49 1.91 -6.38
N GLU A 43 12.64 1.50 -5.86
CA GLU A 43 13.34 0.28 -6.28
C GLU A 43 12.47 -0.97 -6.12
N LEU A 44 11.80 -1.13 -4.96
CA LEU A 44 10.88 -2.25 -4.72
C LEU A 44 9.71 -2.25 -5.73
N ARG A 45 9.22 -1.07 -6.09
CA ARG A 45 8.13 -0.93 -7.08
C ARG A 45 8.60 -1.36 -8.47
N GLU A 46 9.78 -0.93 -8.90
CA GLU A 46 10.35 -1.31 -10.19
C GLU A 46 10.58 -2.82 -10.28
N ARG A 47 11.09 -3.42 -9.20
CA ARG A 47 11.32 -4.87 -9.09
C ARG A 47 10.03 -5.71 -9.06
N SER A 48 8.86 -5.10 -8.88
CA SER A 48 7.58 -5.81 -8.78
C SER A 48 7.00 -6.26 -10.13
N LEU A 49 7.62 -5.88 -11.26
CA LEU A 49 7.16 -6.32 -12.58
C LEU A 49 7.42 -7.82 -12.78
N LEU A 50 6.36 -8.56 -13.10
CA LEU A 50 6.47 -9.98 -13.49
C LEU A 50 6.76 -10.08 -14.97
N ASN A 51 7.80 -10.84 -15.34
CA ASN A 51 8.17 -11.08 -16.74
C ASN A 51 7.26 -12.13 -17.38
N ILE A 52 5.99 -11.78 -17.58
CA ILE A 52 4.95 -12.62 -18.18
C ILE A 52 4.42 -11.89 -19.42
N GLY A 53 4.29 -12.58 -20.55
CA GLY A 53 3.78 -12.00 -21.78
C GLY A 53 3.20 -13.03 -22.76
N PRO A 54 2.24 -12.63 -23.61
CA PRO A 54 1.63 -11.29 -23.70
C PRO A 54 0.63 -10.99 -22.56
N LEU A 55 0.54 -9.72 -22.16
CA LEU A 55 -0.42 -9.26 -21.15
C LEU A 55 -1.80 -9.00 -21.77
N PRO A 56 -2.91 -9.23 -21.04
CA PRO A 56 -4.23 -8.83 -21.50
C PRO A 56 -4.32 -7.30 -21.61
N ASN A 57 -4.97 -6.81 -22.69
CA ASN A 57 -5.30 -5.40 -22.79
C ASN A 57 -6.49 -5.08 -21.87
N LEU A 58 -6.19 -4.74 -20.61
CA LEU A 58 -7.20 -4.50 -19.58
C LEU A 58 -8.07 -3.28 -19.87
N LYS A 59 -7.55 -2.28 -20.58
CA LYS A 59 -8.31 -1.07 -20.95
C LYS A 59 -9.46 -1.44 -21.90
N GLU A 60 -9.17 -2.18 -22.96
CA GLU A 60 -10.19 -2.68 -23.90
C GLU A 60 -11.17 -3.64 -23.22
N ARG A 61 -10.68 -4.47 -22.29
CA ARG A 61 -11.55 -5.36 -21.51
C ARG A 61 -12.55 -4.60 -20.63
N LEU A 62 -12.16 -3.44 -20.10
CA LEU A 62 -13.03 -2.55 -19.30
C LEU A 62 -14.04 -1.83 -20.20
N TYR A 63 -13.64 -1.33 -21.36
CA TYR A 63 -14.61 -0.82 -22.35
C TYR A 63 -15.63 -1.88 -22.74
N ALA A 64 -15.19 -3.10 -23.01
CA ALA A 64 -16.08 -4.23 -23.31
C ALA A 64 -16.98 -4.62 -22.12
N ALA A 65 -16.65 -4.21 -20.89
CA ALA A 65 -17.49 -4.37 -19.71
C ALA A 65 -18.44 -3.18 -19.47
N GLY A 66 -18.44 -2.18 -20.36
CA GLY A 66 -19.31 -1.01 -20.29
C GLY A 66 -18.75 0.19 -19.52
N PHE A 67 -17.47 0.17 -19.15
CA PHE A 67 -16.83 1.31 -18.47
C PHE A 67 -16.49 2.42 -19.48
N ASP A 68 -16.64 3.68 -19.07
CA ASP A 68 -16.14 4.83 -19.83
C ASP A 68 -14.73 5.28 -19.41
N ASP A 69 -14.17 6.26 -20.13
CA ASP A 69 -12.85 6.82 -19.84
C ASP A 69 -12.73 7.43 -18.45
N GLY A 70 -13.79 8.09 -17.96
CA GLY A 70 -13.81 8.72 -16.66
C GLY A 70 -13.80 7.70 -15.53
N GLU A 71 -14.51 6.59 -15.69
CA GLU A 71 -14.52 5.47 -14.74
C GLU A 71 -13.19 4.71 -14.74
N ILE A 72 -12.61 4.46 -15.91
CA ILE A 72 -11.27 3.87 -16.02
C ILE A 72 -10.22 4.76 -15.36
N GLU A 73 -10.34 6.09 -15.48
CA GLU A 73 -9.44 7.02 -14.80
C GLU A 73 -9.63 7.00 -13.28
N LYS A 74 -10.86 6.87 -12.77
CA LYS A 74 -11.10 6.66 -11.32
C LYS A 74 -10.39 5.39 -10.82
N VAL A 75 -10.52 4.28 -11.55
CA VAL A 75 -9.82 3.03 -11.23
C VAL A 75 -8.30 3.24 -11.27
N ARG A 76 -7.77 3.93 -12.29
CA ARG A 76 -6.33 4.23 -12.40
C ARG A 76 -5.83 5.02 -11.20
N ARG A 77 -6.54 6.06 -10.75
CA ARG A 77 -6.16 6.87 -9.59
C ARG A 77 -6.07 6.04 -8.31
N VAL A 78 -7.00 5.08 -8.13
CA VAL A 78 -6.95 4.10 -7.05
C VAL A 78 -5.70 3.23 -7.16
N LEU A 79 -5.46 2.62 -8.33
CA LEU A 79 -4.30 1.76 -8.57
C LEU A 79 -2.99 2.50 -8.32
N TYR A 80 -2.88 3.76 -8.74
CA TYR A 80 -1.65 4.56 -8.58
C TYR A 80 -1.39 4.90 -7.11
N ALA A 81 -2.44 5.16 -6.32
CA ALA A 81 -2.28 5.37 -4.88
C ALA A 81 -1.70 4.12 -4.20
N PHE A 82 -2.24 2.94 -4.51
CA PHE A 82 -1.75 1.67 -3.96
C PHE A 82 -0.34 1.33 -4.44
N ASN A 83 -0.05 1.48 -5.73
CA ASN A 83 1.29 1.27 -6.29
C ASN A 83 2.33 2.18 -5.62
N TYR A 84 1.95 3.42 -5.29
CA TYR A 84 2.83 4.34 -4.57
C TYR A 84 3.11 3.89 -3.13
N GLY A 85 2.06 3.57 -2.37
CA GLY A 85 2.16 3.33 -0.93
C GLY A 85 2.50 1.89 -0.50
N ASN A 86 2.14 0.88 -1.29
CA ASN A 86 2.39 -0.53 -0.97
C ASN A 86 3.87 -0.85 -0.68
N PRO A 87 4.86 -0.45 -1.50
CA PRO A 87 6.27 -0.70 -1.19
C PRO A 87 6.74 0.04 0.06
N LYS A 88 6.18 1.23 0.37
CA LYS A 88 6.49 1.95 1.61
C LYS A 88 5.98 1.21 2.85
N TYR A 89 4.78 0.63 2.74
CA TYR A 89 4.25 -0.22 3.81
C TYR A 89 5.05 -1.51 3.96
N LEU A 90 5.56 -2.08 2.86
CA LEU A 90 6.48 -3.22 2.94
C LEU A 90 7.74 -2.86 3.73
N LEU A 91 8.37 -1.71 3.47
CA LEU A 91 9.53 -1.23 4.25
C LEU A 91 9.18 -1.03 5.74
N LEU A 92 8.05 -0.39 6.05
CA LEU A 92 7.59 -0.21 7.44
C LEU A 92 7.43 -1.55 8.14
N ILE A 93 6.65 -2.48 7.56
CA ILE A 93 6.37 -3.77 8.18
C ILE A 93 7.64 -4.62 8.28
N THR A 94 8.55 -4.54 7.31
CA THR A 94 9.85 -5.22 7.37
C THR A 94 10.68 -4.69 8.53
N ALA A 95 10.84 -3.37 8.67
CA ALA A 95 11.56 -2.78 9.78
C ALA A 95 10.98 -3.18 11.16
N LEU A 96 9.65 -3.21 11.27
CA LEU A 96 8.98 -3.65 12.49
C LEU A 96 9.18 -5.16 12.75
N SER A 97 9.10 -5.99 11.72
CA SER A 97 9.29 -7.44 11.80
C SER A 97 10.72 -7.82 12.19
N GLU A 98 11.71 -7.23 11.54
CA GLU A 98 13.13 -7.50 11.77
C GLU A 98 13.55 -7.09 13.19
N SER A 99 13.17 -5.88 13.61
CA SER A 99 13.49 -5.40 14.97
C SER A 99 12.75 -6.16 16.06
N MET A 100 11.50 -6.61 15.83
CA MET A 100 10.76 -7.49 16.74
C MET A 100 11.50 -8.81 16.97
N GLN A 101 12.19 -9.32 15.94
CA GLN A 101 12.96 -10.55 16.00
C GLN A 101 14.41 -10.32 16.43
N MET A 102 14.69 -9.17 17.05
CA MET A 102 16.01 -8.80 17.56
C MET A 102 17.12 -8.77 16.49
N ARG A 103 16.74 -8.56 15.21
CA ARG A 103 17.70 -8.31 14.13
C ARG A 103 17.93 -6.81 13.94
N PRO A 104 19.14 -6.40 13.52
CA PRO A 104 19.47 -4.98 13.36
C PRO A 104 18.64 -4.33 12.24
N VAL A 105 18.19 -3.09 12.49
CA VAL A 105 17.44 -2.25 11.52
C VAL A 105 17.98 -0.82 11.59
N GLY A 106 18.46 -0.30 10.46
CA GLY A 106 19.06 1.03 10.39
C GLY A 106 20.50 1.09 10.91
N GLY A 107 20.95 2.28 11.32
CA GLY A 107 22.33 2.50 11.82
C GLY A 107 23.42 2.51 10.74
N ALA A 108 23.03 2.63 9.47
CA ALA A 108 23.97 2.68 8.34
C ALA A 108 24.55 4.09 8.12
N GLU A 109 25.75 4.14 7.57
CA GLU A 109 26.30 5.36 6.98
C GLU A 109 25.56 5.69 5.67
N VAL A 110 24.89 6.82 5.63
CA VAL A 110 24.03 7.27 4.52
C VAL A 110 24.44 8.71 4.17
N SER A 111 24.45 9.10 2.89
CA SER A 111 24.84 10.47 2.52
C SER A 111 23.87 11.53 3.07
N SER A 112 24.30 12.78 3.17
CA SER A 112 23.46 13.91 3.61
C SER A 112 22.18 14.05 2.78
N GLU A 113 22.29 13.84 1.47
CA GLU A 113 21.19 13.96 0.51
C GLU A 113 20.13 12.89 0.75
N LEU A 114 20.57 11.67 1.07
CA LEU A 114 19.69 10.54 1.34
C LEU A 114 19.05 10.59 2.73
N ARG A 115 19.73 11.20 3.71
CA ARG A 115 19.15 11.46 5.05
C ARG A 115 18.10 12.57 5.04
N ALA A 116 18.11 13.46 4.03
CA ALA A 116 17.15 14.56 3.94
C ALA A 116 15.70 14.03 3.88
N SER A 117 14.80 14.69 4.61
CA SER A 117 13.38 14.31 4.62
C SER A 117 12.64 14.82 3.39
N ILE A 118 11.62 14.07 2.95
CA ILE A 118 10.66 14.50 1.93
C ILE A 118 9.51 15.30 2.58
N PRO A 119 8.80 16.15 1.82
CA PRO A 119 7.65 16.89 2.34
C PRO A 119 6.55 15.98 2.89
N LYS A 120 5.97 16.35 4.04
CA LYS A 120 4.78 15.68 4.58
C LYS A 120 3.53 16.11 3.81
N GLY A 121 2.57 15.19 3.69
CA GLY A 121 1.26 15.45 3.09
C GLY A 121 0.99 14.49 1.94
N HIS A 122 -0.15 14.67 1.27
CA HIS A 122 -0.50 13.93 0.07
C HIS A 122 0.00 14.68 -1.17
N PRO A 123 0.51 13.97 -2.20
CA PRO A 123 0.86 14.61 -3.46
C PRO A 123 -0.38 15.15 -4.17
N LYS A 124 -0.20 16.16 -5.03
CA LYS A 124 -1.29 16.67 -5.89
C LYS A 124 -1.83 15.53 -6.77
N GLY A 125 -3.16 15.48 -6.93
CA GLY A 125 -3.83 14.45 -7.72
C GLY A 125 -4.14 13.16 -6.95
N MET A 126 -3.71 13.04 -5.71
CA MET A 126 -4.09 11.95 -4.80
C MET A 126 -5.12 12.46 -3.79
N ASP A 127 -6.25 11.77 -3.70
CA ASP A 127 -7.28 12.10 -2.71
C ASP A 127 -6.72 11.85 -1.30
N PRO A 128 -7.13 12.61 -0.27
CA PRO A 128 -6.53 12.50 1.07
C PRO A 128 -6.91 11.19 1.79
N LEU A 129 -8.04 10.58 1.41
CA LEU A 129 -8.53 9.34 1.99
C LEU A 129 -9.34 8.55 0.96
N LEU A 130 -8.97 7.30 0.70
CA LEU A 130 -9.73 6.42 -0.18
C LEU A 130 -10.90 5.76 0.58
N PRO A 131 -12.07 5.60 -0.06
CA PRO A 131 -13.20 4.89 0.54
C PRO A 131 -12.97 3.38 0.46
N LEU A 132 -12.89 2.71 1.62
CA LEU A 132 -12.76 1.25 1.70
C LEU A 132 -14.12 0.64 2.04
N VAL A 133 -14.64 -0.24 1.20
CA VAL A 133 -15.86 -1.02 1.49
C VAL A 133 -15.69 -1.78 2.79
N ASP A 134 -16.65 -1.67 3.71
CA ASP A 134 -16.71 -2.45 4.94
C ASP A 134 -17.32 -3.83 4.66
N ALA A 135 -16.48 -4.87 4.62
CA ALA A 135 -16.91 -6.23 4.31
C ALA A 135 -18.01 -6.76 5.25
N THR A 136 -18.10 -6.25 6.49
CA THR A 136 -19.14 -6.65 7.45
C THR A 136 -20.52 -6.08 7.12
N LYS A 137 -20.57 -5.03 6.27
CA LYS A 137 -21.79 -4.32 5.85
C LYS A 137 -22.07 -4.46 4.35
N ALA A 138 -21.17 -5.10 3.62
CA ALA A 138 -21.27 -5.28 2.18
C ALA A 138 -22.32 -6.34 1.82
N SER A 139 -22.81 -6.31 0.57
CA SER A 139 -23.71 -7.34 0.06
C SER A 139 -23.05 -8.72 0.01
N THR A 140 -23.84 -9.80 -0.05
CA THR A 140 -23.33 -11.17 -0.22
C THR A 140 -22.43 -11.31 -1.45
N GLU A 141 -22.76 -10.61 -2.53
CA GLU A 141 -21.95 -10.56 -3.75
C GLU A 141 -20.54 -10.01 -3.47
N VAL A 142 -20.45 -8.82 -2.87
CA VAL A 142 -19.17 -8.17 -2.59
C VAL A 142 -18.35 -8.95 -1.56
N GLN A 143 -19.00 -9.51 -0.52
CA GLN A 143 -18.34 -10.41 0.42
C GLN A 143 -17.73 -11.63 -0.28
N GLY A 144 -18.47 -12.23 -1.22
CA GLY A 144 -18.00 -13.35 -2.03
C GLY A 144 -16.80 -12.99 -2.91
N LEU A 145 -16.81 -11.84 -3.57
CA LEU A 145 -15.69 -11.35 -4.39
C LEU A 145 -14.43 -11.11 -3.55
N LEU A 146 -14.58 -10.40 -2.43
CA LEU A 146 -13.48 -10.12 -1.50
C LEU A 146 -12.88 -11.40 -0.89
N LYS A 147 -13.73 -12.37 -0.54
CA LYS A 147 -13.29 -13.68 -0.05
C LYS A 147 -12.53 -14.44 -1.15
N ARG A 148 -13.08 -14.51 -2.36
CA ARG A 148 -12.47 -15.22 -3.49
C ARG A 148 -11.09 -14.68 -3.85
N VAL A 149 -10.91 -13.35 -3.91
CA VAL A 149 -9.60 -12.77 -4.25
C VAL A 149 -8.57 -12.94 -3.13
N ALA A 150 -9.00 -12.95 -1.87
CA ALA A 150 -8.13 -13.30 -0.75
C ALA A 150 -7.68 -14.77 -0.84
N ASP A 151 -8.61 -15.70 -1.12
CA ASP A 151 -8.31 -17.13 -1.26
C ASP A 151 -7.40 -17.44 -2.45
N LEU A 152 -7.54 -16.70 -3.55
CA LEU A 152 -6.67 -16.84 -4.72
C LEU A 152 -5.19 -16.63 -4.39
N HIS A 153 -4.90 -15.81 -3.36
CA HIS A 153 -3.55 -15.54 -2.87
C HIS A 153 -3.23 -16.30 -1.57
N TYR A 154 -4.13 -17.19 -1.11
CA TYR A 154 -4.05 -17.85 0.19
C TYR A 154 -3.89 -16.85 1.36
N HIS A 155 -4.48 -15.66 1.23
CA HIS A 155 -4.44 -14.61 2.24
C HIS A 155 -5.52 -14.81 3.31
N HIS A 156 -5.23 -14.33 4.52
CA HIS A 156 -6.15 -14.37 5.67
C HIS A 156 -7.32 -13.37 5.56
N GLY A 157 -7.28 -12.45 4.60
CA GLY A 157 -8.33 -11.47 4.36
C GLY A 157 -8.02 -10.59 3.15
N PRO A 158 -9.02 -9.83 2.63
CA PRO A 158 -8.82 -8.96 1.48
C PRO A 158 -7.96 -7.75 1.84
N ALA A 159 -6.97 -7.47 0.99
CA ALA A 159 -6.18 -6.24 1.07
C ALA A 159 -7.06 -4.99 0.98
N SER A 160 -6.53 -3.86 1.46
CA SER A 160 -7.20 -2.56 1.29
C SER A 160 -7.44 -2.22 -0.17
N ASP A 161 -6.53 -2.64 -1.05
CA ASP A 161 -6.57 -2.53 -2.50
C ASP A 161 -7.89 -3.08 -3.06
N TYR A 162 -8.22 -4.33 -2.69
CA TYR A 162 -9.47 -4.96 -3.11
C TYR A 162 -10.69 -4.32 -2.48
N ARG A 163 -10.59 -3.81 -1.25
CA ARG A 163 -11.72 -3.11 -0.60
C ARG A 163 -12.05 -1.75 -1.22
N VAL A 164 -11.11 -1.11 -1.93
CA VAL A 164 -11.39 0.13 -2.67
C VAL A 164 -11.90 -0.17 -4.08
N LEU A 165 -11.48 -1.30 -4.67
CA LEU A 165 -11.92 -1.72 -6.00
C LEU A 165 -13.27 -2.48 -6.01
N ALA A 166 -13.81 -2.83 -4.83
CA ALA A 166 -15.02 -3.63 -4.66
C ALA A 166 -16.31 -2.80 -4.57
#